data_AF-A0A4V3CHW5-F1
#
_entry.id   AF-A0A4V3CHW5-F1
#
_cell.length_a   1.000
_cell.length_b   1.000
_cell.length_c   1.000
_cell.angle_alpha   90.00
_cell.angle_beta   90.00
_cell.angle_gamma   90.00
#
_symmetry.space_group_name_H-M   'P 1'
#
loop_
_entity.id
_entity.type
_entity.pdbx_description
1 polymer ?
#
loop_
_entity_poly.entity_id
_entity_poly.type
_entity_poly.pdbx_seq_one_letter_code
_entity_poly.pdbx_strand_id
1 'polypeptide(L)' 'MEIEEEKYRGKITANKAQKMLSDEGKNVTLEEAEEILEFLQKIAYVQVRKFLNEKDEDT' A
#
# COMPACT_ATOMS: atom_id res chain seq x y z
N MET A 1 6.28 21.71 -7.97
CA MET A 1 5.72 20.40 -8.40
C MET A 1 6.69 19.24 -8.18
N GLU A 2 8.01 19.46 -8.04
CA GLU A 2 9.00 18.38 -7.84
C GLU A 2 8.92 17.65 -6.48
N ILE A 3 8.44 18.29 -5.42
CA ILE A 3 8.42 17.71 -4.06
C ILE A 3 7.45 16.51 -3.95
N GLU A 4 6.38 16.49 -4.76
CA GLU A 4 5.42 15.38 -4.74
C GLU A 4 6.00 14.14 -5.42
N GLU A 5 6.73 14.29 -6.52
CA GLU A 5 7.28 13.17 -7.29
C GLU A 5 8.29 12.32 -6.51
N GLU A 6 9.12 12.94 -5.66
CA GLU A 6 10.05 12.19 -4.79
C GLU A 6 9.34 11.37 -3.72
N LYS A 7 8.21 11.85 -3.19
CA LYS A 7 7.49 11.20 -2.08
C LYS A 7 6.82 9.88 -2.50
N TYR A 8 6.57 9.71 -3.80
CA TYR A 8 5.91 8.54 -4.40
C TYR A 8 6.85 7.58 -5.13
N ARG A 9 8.16 7.87 -5.20
CA ARG A 9 9.12 7.00 -5.89
C ARG A 9 9.18 5.63 -5.18
N GLY A 10 8.71 4.59 -5.87
CA GLY A 10 8.62 3.22 -5.34
C GLY A 10 7.35 2.87 -4.57
N LYS A 11 6.41 3.81 -4.39
CA LYS A 11 5.11 3.55 -3.76
C LYS A 11 4.03 3.24 -4.80
N ILE A 12 3.09 2.38 -4.45
CA ILE A 12 1.85 2.23 -5.20
C ILE A 12 0.96 3.43 -4.85
N THR A 13 0.50 4.16 -5.86
CA THR A 13 -0.46 5.27 -5.71
C THR A 13 -1.88 4.76 -5.92
N ALA A 14 -2.90 5.52 -5.50
CA ALA A 14 -4.31 5.17 -5.72
C ALA A 14 -4.61 4.94 -7.21
N ASN A 15 -4.12 5.80 -8.11
CA ASN A 15 -4.25 5.61 -9.57
C ASN A 15 -3.65 4.29 -10.06
N LYS A 16 -2.47 3.92 -9.52
CA LYS A 16 -1.81 2.67 -9.88
C LYS A 16 -2.57 1.46 -9.32
N ALA A 17 -3.10 1.56 -8.11
CA ALA A 17 -3.94 0.53 -7.50
C ALA A 17 -5.24 0.33 -8.29
N GLN A 18 -5.92 1.41 -8.67
CA GLN A 18 -7.13 1.38 -9.50
C GLN A 18 -6.87 0.67 -10.83
N LYS A 19 -5.76 1.01 -11.50
CA LYS A 19 -5.36 0.34 -12.75
C LYS A 19 -5.14 -1.16 -12.53
N MET A 20 -4.37 -1.54 -11.52
CA MET A 20 -4.11 -2.96 -11.20
C MET A 20 -5.41 -3.73 -10.93
N LEU A 21 -6.34 -3.15 -10.16
CA LEU A 21 -7.64 -3.75 -9.88
C LEU A 21 -8.48 -3.90 -11.15
N SER A 22 -8.45 -2.90 -12.02
CA SER A 22 -9.17 -2.92 -13.30
C SER A 22 -8.62 -3.98 -14.25
N ASP A 23 -7.29 -4.15 -14.30
CA ASP A 23 -6.62 -5.20 -15.09
C ASP A 23 -7.04 -6.61 -14.62
N GLU A 24 -7.44 -6.77 -13.36
CA GLU A 24 -8.00 -8.00 -12.76
C GLU A 24 -9.54 -8.08 -12.86
N GLY A 25 -10.18 -7.19 -13.63
CA GLY A 25 -11.63 -7.15 -13.81
C GLY A 25 -12.41 -6.60 -12.61
N LYS A 26 -11.75 -5.86 -11.70
CA LYS A 26 -12.37 -5.15 -10.58
C LYS A 26 -12.45 -3.66 -10.91
N ASN A 27 -13.61 -3.24 -11.40
CA ASN A 27 -13.90 -1.82 -11.60
C ASN A 27 -14.22 -1.17 -10.25
N VAL A 28 -13.31 -0.31 -9.80
CA VAL A 28 -13.47 0.51 -8.59
C VAL A 28 -13.21 1.97 -8.93
N THR A 29 -13.81 2.87 -8.17
CA THR A 29 -13.49 4.29 -8.20
C THR A 29 -12.09 4.55 -7.66
N LEU A 30 -11.56 5.75 -7.90
CA LEU A 30 -10.26 6.15 -7.37
C LEU A 30 -10.25 6.17 -5.84
N GLU A 31 -11.35 6.60 -5.23
CA GLU A 31 -11.56 6.64 -3.78
C GLU A 31 -11.56 5.22 -3.18
N GLU A 32 -12.33 4.29 -3.76
CA GLU A 32 -12.30 2.89 -3.33
C GLU A 32 -10.90 2.26 -3.50
N ALA A 33 -10.18 2.59 -4.56
CA ALA A 33 -8.81 2.11 -4.75
C ALA A 33 -7.84 2.66 -3.69
N GLU A 34 -8.03 3.90 -3.25
CA GLU A 34 -7.28 4.51 -2.15
C GLU A 34 -7.58 3.81 -0.82
N GLU A 35 -8.86 3.58 -0.49
CA GLU A 35 -9.28 2.86 0.72
C GLU A 35 -8.72 1.43 0.78
N ILE A 36 -8.79 0.70 -0.34
CA ILE A 36 -8.21 -0.64 -0.46
C ILE A 36 -6.69 -0.59 -0.23
N LEU A 37 -6.00 0.36 -0.86
CA LEU A 37 -4.56 0.51 -0.72
C LEU A 37 -4.16 0.84 0.72
N GLU A 38 -4.88 1.74 1.40
CA GLU A 38 -4.65 2.07 2.81
C GLU A 38 -4.85 0.85 3.72
N PHE A 39 -5.89 0.07 3.48
CA PHE A 39 -6.17 -1.14 4.24
C PHE A 39 -5.03 -2.16 4.12
N LEU A 40 -4.56 -2.40 2.90
CA LEU A 40 -3.42 -3.30 2.64
C LEU A 40 -2.13 -2.80 3.30
N GLN A 41 -1.88 -1.49 3.29
CA GLN A 41 -0.72 -0.90 3.99
C GLN A 41 -0.79 -1.14 5.50
N LYS A 42 -1.99 -1.00 6.11
CA LYS A 42 -2.18 -1.28 7.54
C LYS A 42 -1.89 -2.73 7.87
N ILE A 43 -2.36 -3.69 7.06
CA ILE A 43 -2.04 -5.11 7.23
C ILE A 43 -0.54 -5.34 7.12
N ALA A 44 0.09 -4.84 6.05
CA ALA A 44 1.53 -5.02 5.83
C ALA A 44 2.34 -4.47 7.01
N TYR A 45 1.99 -3.28 7.50
CA TYR A 45 2.63 -2.67 8.67
C TYR A 45 2.53 -3.55 9.91
N VAL A 46 1.33 -4.06 10.23
CA VAL A 46 1.12 -4.94 11.39
C VAL A 46 1.96 -6.21 11.27
N GLN A 47 1.97 -6.85 10.10
CA GLN A 47 2.71 -8.09 9.87
C GLN A 47 4.22 -7.88 9.96
N VAL A 48 4.75 -6.81 9.36
CA VAL A 48 6.18 -6.48 9.43
C VAL A 48 6.59 -6.16 10.87
N ARG A 49 5.79 -5.36 11.60
CA ARG A 49 6.07 -5.04 13.01
C ARG A 49 6.06 -6.28 13.89
N LYS A 50 5.10 -7.18 13.70
CA LYS A 50 5.03 -8.45 14.43
C LYS A 50 6.29 -9.29 14.20
N PHE A 51 6.67 -9.49 12.94
CA PHE A 51 7.87 -10.25 12.58
C PHE A 51 9.17 -9.65 13.13
N LEU A 52 9.30 -8.32 13.12
CA LEU A 52 10.47 -7.65 13.68
C LEU A 52 10.52 -7.80 15.21
N ASN A 53 9.41 -7.61 15.90
CA ASN A 53 9.36 -7.76 17.36
C ASN A 53 9.60 -9.21 17.81
N GLU A 54 9.12 -10.22 17.07
CA GLU A 54 9.39 -11.63 17.36
C GLU A 54 10.90 -11.97 17.27
N LYS A 55 11.67 -11.24 16.47
CA LYS A 55 13.13 -11.43 16.37
C LYS A 55 13.91 -10.79 17.52
N ASP A 56 13.37 -9.75 18.14
CA ASP A 56 14.02 -9.06 19.25
C ASP A 56 13.85 -9.82 20.58
N GLU A 57 12.88 -10.73 20.70
CA GLU A 57 12.66 -11.59 21.88
C GLU A 57 13.48 -12.90 21.86
N ASP A 58 13.99 -13.31 20.70
CA ASP A 58 14.82 -14.52 20.51
C ASP A 58 16.34 -14.24 20.63
N THR A 59 16.76 -13.01 20.95
CA THR A 59 18.15 -12.59 21.23
C THR A 59 18.36 -12.13 22.65
#